data_AF-A0A6P1A6L5-F1
#
_entry.id   AF-A0A6P1A6L5-F1
#
_cell.length_a   1.000
_cell.length_b   1.000
_cell.length_c   1.000
_cell.angle_alpha   90.00
_cell.angle_beta   90.00
_cell.angle_gamma   90.00
#
_symmetry.space_group_name_H-M   'P 1'
#
loop_
_entity.id
_entity.type
_entity.pdbx_description
1 polymer ?
#
loop_
_entity_poly.entity_id
_entity_poly.type
_entity_poly.pdbx_seq_one_letter_code
_entity_poly.pdbx_strand_id
1 'polypeptide(L)' 'MKLLEPQTQTPTWNSSPNPNLDQSQEPFQPGTWVRLLELPNPYSFDEALLLCQISQDQWVSWIPDHGEATLHISQFF' A
#
# COMPACT_ATOMS: atom_id res chain seq x y z
N MET A 1 37.48 -16.29 34.13
CA MET A 1 36.03 -16.24 34.41
C MET A 1 35.53 -14.94 33.81
N LYS A 2 34.76 -15.00 32.73
CA LYS A 2 34.18 -13.84 32.05
C LYS A 2 32.82 -14.30 31.56
N LEU A 3 31.77 -13.81 32.22
CA LEU A 3 30.39 -13.94 31.77
C LEU A 3 30.09 -12.78 30.80
N LEU A 4 28.95 -12.86 30.12
CA LEU A 4 28.26 -11.85 29.28
C LEU A 4 28.62 -11.97 27.77
N GLU A 5 27.70 -12.14 26.81
CA GLU A 5 26.25 -11.86 26.72
C GLU A 5 25.63 -12.77 25.61
N PRO A 6 24.32 -13.11 25.65
CA PRO A 6 23.64 -13.79 24.55
C PRO A 6 23.58 -12.88 23.32
N GLN A 7 23.97 -13.41 22.16
CA GLN A 7 23.89 -12.68 20.89
C GLN A 7 22.42 -12.48 20.51
N THR A 8 21.81 -11.38 20.94
CA THR A 8 20.53 -10.91 20.41
C THR A 8 20.77 -10.42 18.99
N GLN A 9 20.49 -11.28 18.01
CA GLN A 9 20.51 -10.90 16.60
C GLN A 9 19.48 -9.79 16.37
N THR A 10 19.96 -8.58 16.10
CA THR A 10 19.14 -7.49 15.58
C THR A 10 18.88 -7.76 14.10
N PRO A 11 17.63 -7.65 13.61
CA PRO A 11 17.39 -7.63 12.17
C PRO A 11 17.94 -6.30 11.66
N THR A 12 19.13 -6.31 11.05
CA THR A 12 19.67 -5.14 10.39
C THR A 12 18.93 -4.98 9.07
N TRP A 13 17.97 -4.05 9.03
CA TRP A 13 17.37 -3.61 7.78
C TRP A 13 18.45 -2.85 6.99
N ASN A 14 19.24 -3.58 6.23
CA ASN A 14 20.25 -3.01 5.36
C ASN A 14 19.59 -2.56 4.05
N SER A 15 19.03 -1.36 4.06
CA SER A 15 18.67 -0.66 2.82
C SER A 15 19.68 0.45 2.60
N SER A 16 20.81 0.10 1.98
CA SER A 16 21.54 1.12 1.23
C SER A 16 20.67 1.52 0.03
N PRO A 17 20.29 2.81 -0.13
CA PRO A 17 19.50 3.23 -1.27
C PRO A 17 20.36 3.12 -2.53
N ASN A 18 20.00 2.20 -3.41
CA ASN A 18 20.63 2.07 -4.72
C ASN A 18 20.11 3.24 -5.59
N PRO A 19 20.95 4.16 -6.11
CA PRO A 19 20.51 5.35 -6.85
C PRO A 19 20.01 5.05 -8.29
N ASN A 20 19.62 3.80 -8.55
CA ASN A 20 19.07 3.34 -9.83
C ASN A 20 17.80 2.50 -9.63
N LEU A 21 17.02 2.85 -8.61
CA LEU A 21 15.66 2.37 -8.47
C LEU A 21 14.82 3.05 -9.54
N ASP A 22 14.59 2.31 -10.61
CA ASP A 22 13.44 2.42 -11.49
C ASP A 22 12.27 3.11 -10.76
N GLN A 23 11.99 4.37 -11.14
CA GLN A 23 10.91 5.19 -10.57
C GLN A 23 9.52 4.70 -11.03
N SER A 24 9.40 3.47 -11.54
CA SER A 24 8.12 2.95 -11.98
C SER A 24 7.36 2.42 -10.77
N GLN A 25 6.57 3.32 -10.17
CA GLN A 25 5.55 3.05 -9.15
C GLN A 25 6.11 2.54 -7.82
N GLU A 26 6.24 3.45 -6.84
CA GLU A 26 6.23 3.01 -5.45
C GLU A 26 4.98 2.14 -5.23
N PRO A 27 5.13 0.93 -4.63
CA PRO A 27 3.99 0.06 -4.40
C PRO A 27 3.00 0.78 -3.49
N PHE A 28 1.73 0.82 -3.91
CA PHE A 28 0.66 1.37 -3.08
C PHE A 28 0.67 0.70 -1.70
N GLN A 29 0.39 1.47 -0.64
CA GLN A 29 0.41 0.97 0.72
C GLN A 29 -1.03 0.83 1.26
N PRO A 30 -1.28 -0.19 2.11
CA PRO A 30 -2.53 -0.26 2.84
C PRO A 30 -2.61 0.93 3.81
N GLY A 31 -3.81 1.53 3.92
CA GLY A 31 -4.04 2.75 4.68
C GLY A 31 -3.87 4.04 3.87
N THR A 32 -3.56 3.95 2.58
CA THR A 32 -3.46 5.11 1.68
C THR A 32 -4.81 5.46 1.08
N TRP A 33 -5.18 6.74 1.13
CA TRP A 33 -6.29 7.29 0.35
C TRP A 33 -5.85 7.56 -1.08
N VAL A 34 -6.60 7.04 -2.05
CA VAL A 34 -6.37 7.21 -3.49
C VAL A 34 -7.59 7.86 -4.14
N ARG A 35 -7.39 8.54 -5.26
CA ARG A 35 -8.50 9.15 -6.01
C ARG A 35 -8.94 8.28 -7.16
N LEU A 36 -10.23 8.00 -7.23
CA LEU A 36 -10.88 7.23 -8.29
C LEU A 36 -10.99 8.06 -9.57
N LEU A 37 -10.69 7.44 -10.70
CA LEU A 37 -10.88 8.03 -12.02
C LEU A 37 -12.35 8.05 -12.43
N GLU A 38 -13.13 7.06 -11.94
CA GLU A 38 -14.55 6.92 -12.20
C GLU A 38 -15.29 6.62 -10.90
N LEU A 39 -16.43 7.27 -10.71
CA LEU A 39 -17.29 7.05 -9.55
C LEU A 39 -18.12 5.78 -9.73
N PRO A 40 -18.20 4.91 -8.70
CA PRO A 40 -19.05 3.72 -8.78
C PRO A 40 -20.56 4.07 -8.83
N ASN A 41 -20.95 5.23 -8.30
CA ASN A 41 -22.29 5.80 -8.42
C ASN A 41 -22.24 7.32 -8.17
N PRO A 42 -23.25 8.10 -8.61
CA PRO A 42 -23.21 9.57 -8.56
C PRO A 42 -23.24 10.20 -7.16
N TYR A 43 -23.42 9.41 -6.10
CA TYR A 43 -23.43 9.88 -4.72
C TYR A 43 -22.16 9.50 -3.94
N SER A 44 -21.31 8.66 -4.53
CA SER A 44 -20.04 8.28 -3.92
C SER A 44 -19.00 9.38 -3.99
N PHE A 45 -18.06 9.31 -3.05
CA PHE A 45 -16.86 10.13 -3.10
C PHE A 45 -15.88 9.60 -4.15
N ASP A 46 -15.08 10.49 -4.72
CA ASP A 46 -13.99 10.13 -5.64
C ASP A 46 -12.73 9.66 -4.89
N GLU A 47 -12.82 9.39 -3.60
CA GLU A 47 -11.71 8.92 -2.77
C GLU A 47 -11.99 7.51 -2.23
N ALA A 48 -10.96 6.67 -2.23
CA ALA A 48 -11.02 5.32 -1.70
C ALA A 48 -9.83 5.05 -0.79
N LEU A 49 -10.07 4.42 0.35
CA LEU A 49 -9.01 3.95 1.25
C LEU A 49 -8.57 2.56 0.83
N LEU A 50 -7.32 2.40 0.45
CA LEU A 50 -6.74 1.08 0.18
C LEU A 50 -6.62 0.27 1.47
N LEU A 51 -7.21 -0.92 1.52
CA LEU A 51 -7.19 -1.78 2.71
C LEU A 51 -6.15 -2.88 2.56
N CYS A 52 -6.23 -3.64 1.47
CA CYS A 52 -5.35 -4.79 1.23
C CYS A 52 -5.20 -5.06 -0.26
N GLN A 53 -3.97 -5.35 -0.68
CA GLN A 53 -3.69 -5.83 -2.03
C GLN A 53 -4.07 -7.31 -2.13
N ILE A 54 -4.96 -7.64 -3.06
CA ILE A 54 -5.39 -9.03 -3.29
C ILE A 54 -4.71 -9.65 -4.51
N SER A 55 -4.15 -8.84 -5.41
CA SER A 55 -3.35 -9.26 -6.57
C SER A 55 -2.45 -8.11 -7.03
N GLN A 56 -1.51 -8.37 -7.94
CA GLN A 56 -0.57 -7.36 -8.43
C GLN A 56 -1.27 -6.06 -8.88
N ASP A 57 -2.43 -6.18 -9.52
CA ASP A 57 -3.17 -5.05 -10.07
C ASP A 57 -4.50 -4.79 -9.37
N GLN A 58 -4.80 -5.47 -8.25
CA GLN A 58 -6.09 -5.35 -7.57
C GLN A 58 -5.97 -5.12 -6.08
N TRP A 59 -6.84 -4.24 -5.59
CA TRP A 59 -6.93 -3.83 -4.20
C TRP A 59 -8.36 -3.91 -3.69
N VAL A 60 -8.51 -4.40 -2.47
CA VAL A 60 -9.72 -4.17 -1.67
C VAL A 60 -9.59 -2.77 -1.07
N SER A 61 -10.64 -1.99 -1.24
CA SER A 61 -10.70 -0.59 -0.83
C SER A 61 -12.04 -0.27 -0.18
N TRP A 62 -12.08 0.79 0.61
CA TRP A 62 -13.31 1.34 1.16
C TRP A 62 -13.59 2.71 0.58
N ILE A 63 -14.76 2.88 -0.02
CA ILE A 63 -15.22 4.13 -0.63
C ILE A 63 -16.32 4.71 0.28
N PRO A 64 -16.20 5.96 0.75
CA PRO A 64 -17.25 6.61 1.52
C PRO A 64 -18.57 6.62 0.73
N ASP A 65 -19.68 6.34 1.42
CA ASP A 65 -21.04 6.24 0.85
C ASP A 65 -21.32 5.03 -0.07
N HIS A 66 -20.28 4.24 -0.41
CA HIS A 66 -20.43 3.02 -1.21
C HIS A 66 -20.09 1.73 -0.44
N GLY A 67 -19.10 1.79 0.45
CA GLY A 67 -18.62 0.63 1.21
C GLY A 67 -17.38 -0.03 0.60
N GLU A 68 -17.23 -1.34 0.82
CA GLU A 68 -16.09 -2.10 0.30
C GLU A 68 -16.21 -2.34 -1.21
N ALA A 69 -15.13 -2.07 -1.94
CA ALA A 69 -15.03 -2.29 -3.38
C ALA A 69 -13.65 -2.85 -3.76
N THR A 70 -13.64 -3.70 -4.79
CA THR A 70 -12.40 -4.15 -5.44
C THR A 70 -12.05 -3.19 -6.57
N LEU A 71 -10.86 -2.59 -6.52
CA LEU A 71 -10.35 -1.64 -7.50
C LEU A 71 -9.14 -2.21 -8.23
N HIS A 72 -9.10 -1.98 -9.55
CA HIS A 72 -7.89 -2.16 -10.33
C HIS A 72 -6.97 -0.94 -10.15
N ILE A 73 -5.65 -1.12 -10.18
CA ILE A 73 -4.68 -0.01 -10.08
C ILE A 73 -4.83 1.05 -11.17
N SER A 74 -5.51 0.71 -12.27
CA SER A 74 -5.83 1.64 -13.37
C SER A 74 -7.09 2.46 -13.13
N GLN A 75 -7.81 2.23 -12.02
CA GLN A 75 -9.01 2.98 -11.66
C GLN A 75 -8.72 4.10 -10.67
N PHE A 76 -7.48 4.24 -10.22
CA PHE A 76 -7.08 5.27 -9.26
C PHE A 76 -5.63 5.73 -9.48
N PHE A 77 -5.26 6.81 -8.80
CA PHE A 77 -3.90 7.35 -8.77
C PHE A 77 -3.54 7.91 -7.39
#